data_AF-A0AAN1HXT4-F1
#
_entry.id   AF-A0AAN1HXT4-F1
#
_cell.length_a   1.000
_cell.length_b   1.000
_cell.length_c   1.000
_cell.angle_alpha   90.00
_cell.angle_beta   90.00
_cell.angle_gamma   90.00
#
_symmetry.space_group_name_H-M   'P 1'
#
loop_
_entity.id
_entity.type
_entity.pdbx_description
1 polymer ?
#
loop_
_entity_poly.entity_id
_entity_poly.type
_entity_poly.pdbx_seq_one_letter_code
_entity_poly.pdbx_strand_id
1 'polypeptide(L)'
;MLREPLSRCWRYPFENVEPVRSFPSLKGQRHFPGWWWSATTGGHVGYESWLERDHVMVMDFDPLVVGFASQPFWLHWPGEERARRHAPDFFARLADGTGVVVDVRPDDRIEPRDAEAFAITARACAEAGWQFRRVGTLSAVFTANLRWLSRYRHPRCAGNEETAVRLLEAFAEPAPLFAGAGSVGDTLIVLPVLFHLMWRKSLIADLKAALLSPTTMVRQGDGVPR
;
A
#
# COMPACT_ATOMS: atom_id res chain seq x y z
N MET A 1 -13.95 -23.65 -13.22
CA MET A 1 -13.87 -22.59 -12.19
C MET A 1 -15.14 -22.64 -11.38
N LEU A 2 -15.04 -22.94 -10.08
CA LEU A 2 -16.17 -22.93 -9.16
C LEU A 2 -16.51 -21.47 -8.81
N ARG A 3 -17.78 -21.09 -8.86
CA ARG A 3 -18.26 -19.78 -8.40
C ARG A 3 -18.90 -19.98 -7.04
N GLU A 4 -18.38 -19.28 -6.03
CA GLU A 4 -18.88 -19.35 -4.66
C GLU A 4 -19.18 -17.93 -4.15
N PRO A 5 -20.15 -17.78 -3.22
CA PRO A 5 -20.34 -16.53 -2.49
C PRO A 5 -19.04 -16.09 -1.80
N LEU A 6 -18.74 -14.78 -1.80
CA LEU A 6 -17.50 -14.27 -1.20
C LEU A 6 -17.39 -14.63 0.30
N SER A 7 -18.54 -14.69 1.00
CA SER A 7 -18.66 -15.14 2.39
C SER A 7 -18.18 -16.57 2.64
N ARG A 8 -18.12 -17.43 1.62
CA ARG A 8 -17.54 -18.79 1.70
C ARG A 8 -16.07 -18.84 1.32
N CYS A 9 -15.54 -17.78 0.71
CA CYS A 9 -14.17 -17.70 0.23
C CYS A 9 -13.23 -16.99 1.22
N TRP A 10 -13.69 -16.68 2.44
CA TRP A 10 -12.92 -15.85 3.38
C TRP A 10 -11.55 -16.43 3.78
N ARG A 11 -11.43 -17.77 3.76
CA ARG A 11 -10.17 -18.50 4.04
C ARG A 11 -9.23 -18.57 2.85
N TYR A 12 -9.68 -18.19 1.67
CA TYR A 12 -8.85 -18.25 0.48
C TYR A 12 -7.77 -17.16 0.55
N PRO A 13 -6.50 -17.49 0.23
CA PRO A 13 -5.38 -16.56 0.38
C PRO A 13 -5.31 -15.59 -0.82
N PHE A 14 -6.30 -14.71 -0.96
CA PHE A 14 -6.41 -13.72 -2.03
C PHE A 14 -5.23 -12.75 -2.10
N GLU A 15 -4.47 -12.60 -1.02
CA GLU A 15 -3.23 -11.85 -0.96
C GLU A 15 -2.04 -12.47 -1.74
N ASN A 16 -2.16 -13.74 -2.14
CA ASN A 16 -1.09 -14.52 -2.78
C ASN A 16 -1.44 -15.00 -4.20
N VAL A 17 -2.52 -14.49 -4.78
CA VAL A 17 -3.02 -14.94 -6.08
C VAL A 17 -2.36 -14.21 -7.24
N GLU A 18 -2.34 -14.87 -8.39
CA GLU A 18 -2.09 -14.18 -9.65
C GLU A 18 -3.33 -13.37 -10.09
N PRO A 19 -3.12 -12.23 -10.77
CA PRO A 19 -4.20 -11.41 -11.31
C PRO A 19 -5.15 -12.20 -12.21
N VAL A 20 -6.46 -12.03 -12.02
CA VAL A 20 -7.47 -12.68 -12.88
C VAL A 20 -7.63 -12.06 -14.26
N ARG A 21 -6.96 -10.93 -14.52
CA ARG A 21 -6.81 -10.34 -15.86
C ARG A 21 -5.34 -10.26 -16.23
N SER A 22 -5.05 -10.40 -17.52
CA SER A 22 -3.75 -10.09 -18.08
C SER A 22 -3.52 -8.57 -18.12
N PHE A 23 -2.28 -8.12 -17.94
CA PHE A 23 -1.84 -6.73 -18.13
C PHE A 23 -1.17 -6.53 -19.51
N PRO A 24 -1.92 -6.36 -20.63
CA PRO A 24 -1.30 -6.13 -21.93
C PRO A 24 -0.73 -4.71 -22.02
N SER A 25 0.56 -4.58 -22.31
CA SER A 25 1.18 -3.31 -22.72
C SER A 25 1.03 -3.13 -24.22
N LEU A 26 0.26 -2.13 -24.65
CA LEU A 26 0.02 -1.83 -26.07
C LEU A 26 0.57 -0.44 -26.44
N LYS A 27 1.14 -0.32 -27.65
CA LYS A 27 1.66 0.95 -28.18
C LYS A 27 0.53 1.98 -28.26
N GLY A 28 0.71 3.14 -27.62
CA GLY A 28 -0.28 4.23 -27.59
C GLY A 28 -1.26 4.20 -26.42
N GLN A 29 -1.09 3.28 -25.46
CA GLN A 29 -1.87 3.31 -24.22
C GLN A 29 -1.63 4.61 -23.44
N ARG A 30 -2.72 5.18 -22.93
CA ARG A 30 -2.68 6.37 -22.06
C ARG A 30 -2.33 6.01 -20.61
N HIS A 31 -2.36 4.72 -20.26
CA HIS A 31 -2.19 4.20 -18.91
C HIS A 31 -0.84 3.46 -18.90
N PHE A 32 -0.12 3.49 -17.77
CA PHE A 32 1.22 2.90 -17.65
C PHE A 32 1.16 1.66 -16.77
N PRO A 33 0.94 0.47 -17.36
CA PRO A 33 1.01 -0.76 -16.59
C PRO A 33 2.44 -1.05 -16.15
N GLY A 34 2.59 -1.65 -14.98
CA GLY A 34 3.90 -2.01 -14.45
C GLY A 34 3.83 -2.93 -13.24
N TRP A 35 5.02 -3.26 -12.72
CA TRP A 35 5.20 -4.13 -11.58
C TRP A 35 5.89 -3.38 -10.44
N TRP A 36 5.32 -3.47 -9.25
CA TRP A 36 5.92 -2.96 -8.01
C TRP A 36 6.50 -4.13 -7.20
N TRP A 37 7.81 -4.13 -6.98
CA TRP A 37 8.39 -5.02 -5.97
C TRP A 37 8.00 -4.54 -4.57
N SER A 38 7.21 -5.34 -3.86
CA SER A 38 6.68 -5.07 -2.53
C SER A 38 7.61 -5.62 -1.45
N ALA A 39 7.96 -4.78 -0.48
CA ALA A 39 8.70 -5.22 0.70
C ALA A 39 7.82 -6.07 1.66
N THR A 40 6.51 -5.90 1.59
CA THR A 40 5.53 -6.66 2.37
C THR A 40 5.37 -8.09 1.86
N THR A 41 5.23 -8.29 0.54
CA THR A 41 5.02 -9.64 -0.03
C THR A 41 6.32 -10.31 -0.48
N GLY A 42 7.41 -9.55 -0.65
CA GLY A 42 8.65 -10.02 -1.28
C GLY A 42 8.53 -10.28 -2.78
N GLY A 43 7.35 -10.05 -3.38
CA GLY A 43 7.02 -10.32 -4.77
C GLY A 43 6.64 -9.06 -5.55
N HIS A 44 6.19 -9.26 -6.78
CA HIS A 44 5.72 -8.19 -7.65
C HIS A 44 4.20 -8.10 -7.63
N VAL A 45 3.68 -6.89 -7.46
CA VAL A 45 2.26 -6.58 -7.58
C VAL A 45 2.04 -5.67 -8.78
N GLY A 46 1.14 -6.08 -9.68
CA GLY A 46 0.85 -5.34 -10.90
C GLY A 46 -0.05 -4.14 -10.65
N TYR A 47 0.11 -3.08 -11.44
CA TYR A 47 -0.78 -1.92 -11.48
C TYR A 47 -0.99 -1.50 -12.94
N GLU A 48 -2.12 -0.89 -13.27
CA GLU A 48 -2.44 -0.39 -14.61
C GLU A 48 -2.30 1.13 -14.75
N SER A 49 -2.25 1.86 -13.63
CA SER A 49 -2.18 3.31 -13.63
C SER A 49 -1.23 3.88 -12.57
N TRP A 50 -0.81 5.14 -12.72
CA TRP A 50 0.01 5.82 -11.71
C TRP A 50 -0.72 5.97 -10.37
N LEU A 51 -2.04 6.16 -10.41
CA LEU A 51 -2.86 6.25 -9.21
C LEU A 51 -2.90 4.91 -8.46
N GLU A 52 -3.07 3.81 -9.20
CA GLU A 52 -2.97 2.46 -8.64
C GLU A 52 -1.58 2.19 -8.06
N ARG A 53 -0.50 2.54 -8.76
CA ARG A 53 0.87 2.41 -8.23
C ARG A 53 1.03 3.15 -6.91
N ASP A 54 0.50 4.37 -6.82
CA ASP A 54 0.60 5.16 -5.60
C ASP A 54 -0.16 4.50 -4.43
N HIS A 55 -1.25 3.76 -4.69
CA HIS A 55 -1.93 2.97 -3.66
C HIS A 55 -1.27 1.62 -3.36
N VAL A 56 -0.65 0.96 -4.34
CA VAL A 56 0.24 -0.19 -4.10
C VAL A 56 1.34 0.20 -3.11
N MET A 57 1.94 1.37 -3.31
CA MET A 57 2.96 1.91 -2.42
C MET A 57 2.43 2.25 -1.03
N VAL A 58 1.17 2.71 -0.91
CA VAL A 58 0.52 2.91 0.40
C VAL A 58 0.30 1.59 1.12
N MET A 59 -0.21 0.56 0.43
CA MET A 59 -0.40 -0.77 1.03
C MET A 59 0.93 -1.40 1.46
N ASP A 60 1.99 -1.21 0.67
CA ASP A 60 3.33 -1.71 1.01
C ASP A 60 3.99 -0.99 2.20
N PHE A 61 3.53 0.22 2.51
CA PHE A 61 4.00 1.05 3.62
C PHE A 61 3.16 0.91 4.90
N ASP A 62 1.93 0.39 4.79
CA ASP A 62 1.03 0.25 5.92
C ASP A 62 1.41 -0.97 6.77
N PRO A 63 1.90 -0.79 8.02
CA PRO A 63 2.37 -1.91 8.85
C PRO A 63 1.28 -2.95 9.12
N LEU A 64 0.00 -2.58 9.05
CA LEU A 64 -1.13 -3.49 9.26
C LEU A 64 -1.37 -4.44 8.07
N VAL A 65 -0.91 -4.11 6.88
CA VAL A 65 -1.05 -4.97 5.69
C VAL A 65 0.03 -6.06 5.71
N VAL A 66 -0.36 -7.33 5.75
CA VAL A 66 0.58 -8.47 5.78
C VAL A 66 0.74 -9.17 4.43
N GLY A 67 -0.12 -8.85 3.47
CA GLY A 67 -0.03 -9.31 2.09
C GLY A 67 -1.07 -8.63 1.21
N PHE A 68 -0.81 -8.54 -0.09
CA PHE A 68 -1.77 -7.99 -1.03
C PHE A 68 -1.46 -8.41 -2.46
N ALA A 69 -2.52 -8.50 -3.27
CA ALA A 69 -2.42 -8.85 -4.69
C ALA A 69 -3.30 -7.92 -5.53
N SER A 70 -2.96 -7.78 -6.80
CA SER A 70 -3.77 -7.06 -7.78
C SER A 70 -4.77 -7.98 -8.44
N GLN A 71 -5.98 -7.46 -8.66
CA GLN A 71 -7.05 -8.13 -9.40
C GLN A 71 -7.30 -9.56 -8.92
N PRO A 72 -7.65 -9.72 -7.62
CA PRO A 72 -7.55 -10.99 -6.92
C PRO A 72 -8.64 -12.00 -7.31
N PHE A 73 -9.79 -11.52 -7.79
CA PHE A 73 -10.93 -12.36 -8.17
C PHE A 73 -11.93 -11.60 -9.05
N TRP A 74 -12.86 -12.35 -9.65
CA TRP A 74 -14.03 -11.80 -10.32
C TRP A 74 -15.26 -11.88 -9.43
N LEU A 75 -15.90 -10.74 -9.14
CA LEU A 75 -17.26 -10.68 -8.64
C LEU A 75 -18.23 -10.79 -9.82
N HIS A 76 -19.29 -11.57 -9.64
CA HIS A 76 -20.36 -11.75 -10.62
C HIS A 76 -21.71 -11.48 -9.95
N TRP A 77 -22.60 -10.77 -10.66
CA TRP A 77 -23.97 -10.54 -10.20
C TRP A 77 -24.95 -10.47 -11.39
N PRO A 78 -26.24 -10.72 -11.15
CA PRO A 78 -27.27 -10.51 -12.17
C PRO A 78 -27.32 -9.03 -12.59
N GLY A 79 -27.33 -8.75 -13.89
CA GLY A 79 -27.64 -7.43 -14.43
C GLY A 79 -28.94 -7.47 -15.23
N GLU A 80 -29.47 -6.31 -15.61
CA GLU A 80 -30.76 -6.18 -16.32
C GLU A 80 -30.84 -7.02 -17.61
N GLU A 81 -29.82 -6.94 -18.47
CA GLU A 81 -29.78 -7.68 -19.74
C GLU A 81 -28.80 -8.86 -19.71
N ARG A 82 -27.69 -8.71 -19.00
CA ARG A 82 -26.63 -9.72 -18.90
C ARG A 82 -26.00 -9.73 -17.51
N ALA A 83 -25.51 -10.90 -17.10
CA ALA A 83 -24.68 -11.02 -15.91
C ALA A 83 -23.50 -10.03 -15.99
N ARG A 84 -23.35 -9.22 -14.95
CA ARG A 84 -22.26 -8.26 -14.80
C ARG A 84 -21.12 -8.91 -14.03
N ARG A 85 -19.91 -8.42 -14.26
CA ARG A 85 -18.71 -8.81 -13.52
C ARG A 85 -17.77 -7.63 -13.31
N HIS A 86 -17.04 -7.69 -12.21
CA HIS A 86 -16.01 -6.72 -11.84
C HIS A 86 -14.85 -7.45 -11.17
N ALA A 87 -13.63 -7.05 -11.51
CA ALA A 87 -12.43 -7.48 -10.82
C ALA A 87 -11.93 -6.30 -10.00
N PRO A 88 -11.96 -6.36 -8.66
CA PRO A 88 -11.43 -5.27 -7.84
C PRO A 88 -9.97 -5.00 -8.15
N ASP A 89 -9.51 -3.77 -8.02
CA ASP A 89 -8.13 -3.45 -8.36
C ASP A 89 -7.12 -4.16 -7.43
N PHE A 90 -7.41 -4.24 -6.12
CA PHE A 90 -6.57 -4.95 -5.15
C PHE A 90 -7.35 -5.63 -4.03
N PHE A 91 -6.71 -6.62 -3.41
CA PHE A 91 -7.05 -7.13 -2.08
C PHE A 91 -5.84 -7.05 -1.17
N ALA A 92 -6.03 -6.59 0.06
CA ALA A 92 -5.04 -6.58 1.12
C ALA A 92 -5.51 -7.39 2.33
N ARG A 93 -4.65 -8.28 2.82
CA ARG A 93 -4.81 -8.98 4.09
C ARG A 93 -4.25 -8.10 5.22
N LEU A 94 -5.05 -7.91 6.26
CA LEU A 94 -4.61 -7.23 7.48
C LEU A 94 -4.05 -8.21 8.52
N ALA A 95 -3.24 -7.70 9.44
CA ALA A 95 -2.61 -8.48 10.50
C ALA A 95 -3.60 -9.16 11.46
N ASP A 96 -4.83 -8.64 11.58
CA ASP A 96 -5.92 -9.26 12.34
C ASP A 96 -6.63 -10.41 11.58
N GLY A 97 -6.18 -10.72 10.36
CA GLY A 97 -6.75 -11.74 9.48
C GLY A 97 -7.89 -11.24 8.59
N THR A 98 -8.43 -10.03 8.81
CA THR A 98 -9.47 -9.47 7.97
C THR A 98 -8.93 -9.02 6.60
N GLY A 99 -9.84 -8.82 5.65
CA GLY A 99 -9.52 -8.39 4.30
C GLY A 99 -10.00 -6.97 4.00
N VAL A 100 -9.27 -6.28 3.13
CA VAL A 100 -9.70 -5.02 2.53
C VAL A 100 -9.68 -5.18 1.01
N VAL A 101 -10.83 -5.02 0.37
CA VAL A 101 -10.93 -4.92 -1.09
C VAL A 101 -10.85 -3.45 -1.48
N VAL A 102 -10.01 -3.14 -2.45
CA VAL A 102 -9.69 -1.78 -2.85
C VAL A 102 -9.99 -1.58 -4.33
N ASP A 103 -10.75 -0.55 -4.65
CA ASP A 103 -10.93 -0.05 -6.02
C ASP A 103 -10.42 1.38 -6.13
N VAL A 104 -9.61 1.62 -7.16
CA VAL A 104 -8.90 2.88 -7.36
C VAL A 104 -9.61 3.68 -8.46
N ARG A 105 -10.27 4.78 -8.09
CA ARG A 105 -10.88 5.68 -9.07
C ARG A 105 -10.59 7.15 -8.72
N PRO A 106 -10.21 7.96 -9.72
CA PRO A 106 -10.18 9.41 -9.55
C PRO A 106 -11.55 9.91 -9.08
N ASP A 107 -11.56 10.85 -8.13
CA ASP A 107 -12.80 11.33 -7.50
C ASP A 107 -13.75 12.02 -8.50
N ASP A 108 -13.22 12.51 -9.63
CA ASP A 108 -13.95 13.15 -10.72
C ASP A 108 -14.45 12.18 -11.81
N ARG A 109 -14.18 10.86 -11.67
CA ARG A 109 -14.48 9.85 -12.68
C ARG A 109 -15.16 8.61 -12.11
N ILE A 110 -16.31 8.82 -11.48
CA ILE A 110 -17.18 7.74 -11.01
C ILE A 110 -18.43 7.72 -11.90
N GLU A 111 -18.49 6.75 -12.82
CA GLU A 111 -19.67 6.54 -13.66
C GLU A 111 -20.74 5.74 -12.89
N PRO A 112 -22.02 5.78 -13.30
CA PRO A 112 -23.09 5.02 -12.63
C PRO A 112 -22.78 3.51 -12.51
N ARG A 113 -22.07 2.96 -13.50
CA ARG A 113 -21.64 1.56 -13.50
C ARG A 113 -20.54 1.27 -12.47
N ASP A 114 -19.62 2.21 -12.24
CA ASP A 114 -18.63 2.09 -11.17
C ASP A 114 -19.33 2.12 -9.80
N ALA A 115 -20.28 3.04 -9.62
CA ALA A 115 -21.04 3.16 -8.38
C ALA A 115 -21.83 1.87 -8.03
N GLU A 116 -22.47 1.25 -9.02
CA GLU A 116 -23.14 -0.05 -8.86
C GLU A 116 -22.14 -1.14 -8.44
N ALA A 117 -21.00 -1.24 -9.14
CA ALA A 117 -19.96 -2.20 -8.82
C ALA A 117 -19.45 -2.01 -7.39
N PHE A 118 -19.20 -0.77 -6.95
CA PHE A 118 -18.76 -0.47 -5.58
C PHE A 118 -19.79 -0.87 -4.54
N ALA A 119 -21.08 -0.58 -4.77
CA ALA A 119 -22.14 -0.96 -3.85
C ALA A 119 -22.28 -2.50 -3.71
N ILE A 120 -22.00 -3.24 -4.79
CA ILE A 120 -22.04 -4.70 -4.79
C ILE A 120 -20.78 -5.27 -4.11
N THR A 121 -19.60 -4.76 -4.45
CA THR A 121 -18.34 -5.14 -3.80
C THR A 121 -18.41 -4.88 -2.29
N ALA A 122 -18.93 -3.73 -1.87
CA ALA A 122 -19.10 -3.40 -0.46
C ALA A 122 -20.00 -4.40 0.28
N ARG A 123 -21.15 -4.76 -0.31
CA ARG A 123 -22.06 -5.77 0.27
C ARG A 123 -21.39 -7.14 0.38
N ALA A 124 -20.76 -7.61 -0.69
CA ALA A 124 -20.05 -8.88 -0.70
C ALA A 124 -18.91 -8.92 0.34
N CYS A 125 -18.16 -7.82 0.49
CA CYS A 125 -17.12 -7.71 1.51
C CYS A 125 -17.72 -7.78 2.93
N ALA A 126 -18.79 -7.04 3.19
CA ALA A 126 -19.45 -7.06 4.50
C ALA A 126 -19.93 -8.47 4.90
N GLU A 127 -20.50 -9.22 3.95
CA GLU A 127 -20.89 -10.61 4.16
C GLU A 127 -19.71 -11.56 4.44
N ALA A 128 -18.51 -11.21 3.98
CA ALA A 128 -17.27 -11.93 4.24
C ALA A 128 -16.52 -11.44 5.49
N GLY A 129 -17.06 -10.45 6.22
CA GLY A 129 -16.38 -9.81 7.35
C GLY A 129 -15.20 -8.92 6.93
N TRP A 130 -15.21 -8.42 5.70
CA TRP A 130 -14.16 -7.60 5.09
C TRP A 130 -14.62 -6.17 4.88
N GLN A 131 -13.65 -5.28 4.70
CA GLN A 131 -13.88 -3.89 4.35
C GLN A 131 -13.78 -3.70 2.84
N PHE A 132 -14.57 -2.78 2.31
CA PHE A 132 -14.39 -2.25 0.96
C PHE A 132 -13.96 -0.79 1.03
N ARG A 133 -12.95 -0.41 0.23
CA ARG A 133 -12.48 0.97 0.13
C ARG A 133 -12.36 1.37 -1.34
N ARG A 134 -13.23 2.26 -1.79
CA ARG A 134 -12.95 3.08 -2.98
C ARG A 134 -12.00 4.19 -2.57
N VAL A 135 -10.89 4.32 -3.29
CA VAL A 135 -9.81 5.27 -3.00
C VAL A 135 -9.51 6.11 -4.23
N GLY A 136 -9.13 7.36 -4.01
CA GLY A 136 -8.90 8.36 -5.04
C GLY A 136 -7.52 9.01 -4.92
N THR A 137 -7.38 10.23 -5.45
CA THR A 137 -6.06 10.87 -5.56
C THR A 137 -5.46 11.17 -4.18
N LEU A 138 -4.23 10.72 -3.94
CA LEU A 138 -3.46 11.08 -2.75
C LEU A 138 -2.92 12.51 -2.86
N SER A 139 -2.73 13.19 -1.73
CA SER A 139 -2.12 14.52 -1.74
C SER A 139 -0.71 14.48 -2.33
N ALA A 140 -0.33 15.50 -3.10
CA ALA A 140 0.97 15.56 -3.77
C ALA A 140 2.14 15.46 -2.78
N VAL A 141 2.02 16.08 -1.61
CA VAL A 141 3.01 16.04 -0.52
C VAL A 141 3.19 14.62 0.00
N PHE A 142 2.09 13.94 0.34
CA PHE A 142 2.14 12.58 0.86
C PHE A 142 2.73 11.61 -0.15
N THR A 143 2.29 11.71 -1.40
CA THR A 143 2.81 10.91 -2.51
C THR A 143 4.31 11.15 -2.74
N ALA A 144 4.78 12.39 -2.68
CA ALA A 144 6.20 12.70 -2.87
C ALA A 144 7.07 12.13 -1.74
N ASN A 145 6.65 12.31 -0.49
CA ASN A 145 7.33 11.77 0.69
C ASN A 145 7.35 10.24 0.66
N LEU A 146 6.23 9.62 0.32
CA LEU A 146 6.15 8.17 0.26
C LEU A 146 7.00 7.60 -0.87
N ARG A 147 7.02 8.25 -2.05
CA ARG A 147 7.93 7.90 -3.15
C ARG A 147 9.39 8.00 -2.72
N TRP A 148 9.76 9.00 -1.93
CA TRP A 148 11.10 9.12 -1.37
C TRP A 148 11.43 7.94 -0.45
N LEU A 149 10.60 7.69 0.57
CA LEU A 149 10.80 6.61 1.54
C LEU A 149 10.80 5.22 0.87
N SER A 150 10.01 5.03 -0.19
CA SER A 150 9.94 3.76 -0.91
C SER A 150 11.28 3.30 -1.46
N ARG A 151 12.23 4.21 -1.70
CA ARG A 151 13.59 3.87 -2.16
C ARG A 151 14.37 3.06 -1.13
N TYR A 152 13.98 3.15 0.13
CA TYR A 152 14.62 2.54 1.29
C TYR A 152 13.82 1.35 1.84
N ARG A 153 12.76 0.89 1.16
CA ARG A 153 11.90 -0.20 1.64
C ARG A 153 12.55 -1.58 1.69
N HIS A 154 13.59 -1.79 0.87
CA HIS A 154 14.24 -3.09 0.74
C HIS A 154 15.03 -3.42 2.02
N PRO A 155 15.02 -4.69 2.53
CA PRO A 155 15.72 -5.08 3.75
C PRO A 155 17.21 -4.72 3.80
N ARG A 156 17.87 -4.67 2.63
CA ARG A 156 19.27 -4.17 2.50
C ARG A 156 19.51 -2.76 3.07
N CYS A 157 18.45 -1.95 3.21
CA CYS A 157 18.54 -0.61 3.78
C CYS A 157 18.41 -0.60 5.31
N ALA A 158 18.15 -1.74 5.95
CA ALA A 158 18.15 -1.85 7.41
C ALA A 158 19.51 -1.53 8.04
N GLY A 159 20.60 -1.63 7.25
CA GLY A 159 21.94 -1.36 7.72
C GLY A 159 22.39 -2.34 8.81
N ASN A 160 23.32 -1.89 9.66
CA ASN A 160 23.72 -2.66 10.84
C ASN A 160 22.79 -2.35 12.02
N GLU A 161 22.63 -3.34 12.90
CA GLU A 161 21.73 -3.28 14.06
C GLU A 161 22.10 -2.15 15.03
N GLU A 162 23.40 -1.93 15.25
CA GLU A 162 23.89 -0.85 16.12
C GLU A 162 23.41 0.53 15.67
N THR A 163 23.46 0.82 14.36
CA THR A 163 22.99 2.10 13.80
C THR A 163 21.48 2.24 13.99
N ALA A 164 20.72 1.17 13.79
CA ALA A 164 19.28 1.19 13.99
C ALA A 164 18.90 1.46 15.45
N VAL A 165 19.56 0.79 16.40
CA VAL A 165 19.35 1.01 17.85
C VAL A 165 19.68 2.44 18.23
N ARG A 166 20.86 2.95 17.82
CA ARG A 166 21.28 4.32 18.12
C ARG A 166 20.37 5.37 17.50
N LEU A 167 19.80 5.12 16.32
CA LEU A 167 18.78 5.98 15.72
C LEU A 167 17.49 5.98 16.53
N LEU A 168 17.03 4.81 16.98
CA LEU A 168 15.86 4.74 17.85
C LEU A 168 16.10 5.52 19.14
N GLU A 169 17.26 5.36 19.79
CA GLU A 169 17.64 6.13 20.98
C GLU A 169 17.70 7.64 20.71
N ALA A 170 18.28 8.07 19.59
CA ALA A 170 18.39 9.48 19.21
C ALA A 170 17.02 10.15 18.97
N PHE A 171 15.98 9.37 18.65
CA PHE A 171 14.61 9.83 18.45
C PHE A 171 13.64 9.36 19.55
N ALA A 172 14.17 8.92 20.70
CA ALA A 172 13.35 8.62 21.88
C ALA A 172 12.52 9.85 22.29
N GLU A 173 13.12 11.04 22.18
CA GLU A 173 12.41 12.32 22.15
C GLU A 173 12.33 12.85 20.71
N PRO A 174 11.26 13.56 20.32
CA PRO A 174 11.15 14.13 18.98
C PRO A 174 12.33 15.06 18.65
N ALA A 175 13.01 14.82 17.53
CA ALA A 175 14.15 15.62 17.08
C ALA A 175 14.11 15.91 15.56
N PRO A 176 14.78 16.97 15.07
CA PRO A 176 14.94 17.23 13.65
C PRO A 176 15.70 16.09 12.95
N LEU A 177 15.25 15.68 11.76
CA LEU A 177 15.75 14.52 11.02
C LEU A 177 17.28 14.51 10.87
N PHE A 178 17.88 15.62 10.42
CA PHE A 178 19.33 15.68 10.22
C PHE A 178 20.11 15.82 11.53
N ALA A 179 19.52 16.46 12.55
CA ALA A 179 20.16 16.57 13.85
C ALA A 179 20.26 15.19 14.53
N GLY A 180 19.18 14.40 14.50
CA GLY A 180 19.17 13.04 15.02
C GLY A 180 20.04 12.08 14.20
N ALA A 181 20.08 12.22 12.88
CA ALA A 181 21.00 11.42 12.06
C ALA A 181 22.48 11.75 12.37
N GLY A 182 22.80 13.04 12.48
CA GLY A 182 24.16 13.52 12.74
C GLY A 182 24.68 13.20 14.14
N SER A 183 23.81 12.99 15.14
CA SER A 183 24.23 12.54 16.47
C SER A 183 24.63 11.06 16.51
N VAL A 184 24.16 10.25 15.54
CA VAL A 184 24.49 8.83 15.43
C VAL A 184 25.79 8.62 14.64
N GLY A 185 26.03 9.38 13.59
CA GLY A 185 27.26 9.23 12.80
C GLY A 185 27.27 10.05 11.53
N ASP A 186 28.06 9.62 10.54
CA ASP A 186 28.06 10.25 9.22
C ASP A 186 26.65 10.16 8.60
N THR A 187 26.03 11.32 8.42
CA THR A 187 24.67 11.46 7.88
C THR A 187 24.46 10.68 6.59
N LEU A 188 25.45 10.63 5.68
CA LEU A 188 25.30 9.91 4.41
C LEU A 188 25.19 8.39 4.60
N ILE A 189 25.82 7.86 5.66
CA ILE A 189 25.78 6.43 6.01
C ILE A 189 24.52 6.11 6.82
N VAL A 190 24.09 7.03 7.69
CA VAL A 190 22.97 6.84 8.63
C VAL A 190 21.61 7.02 7.96
N LEU A 191 21.49 7.96 7.01
CA LEU A 191 20.20 8.31 6.38
C LEU A 191 19.46 7.12 5.73
N PRO A 192 20.11 6.20 5.00
CA PRO A 192 19.43 5.02 4.48
C PRO A 192 18.75 4.17 5.55
N VAL A 193 19.39 4.00 6.71
CA VAL A 193 18.84 3.26 7.86
C VAL A 193 17.68 4.03 8.49
N LEU A 194 17.85 5.34 8.69
CA LEU A 194 16.78 6.21 9.21
C LEU A 194 15.54 6.15 8.32
N PHE A 195 15.70 6.31 7.00
CA PHE A 195 14.56 6.24 6.08
C PHE A 195 13.96 4.83 5.99
N HIS A 196 14.76 3.77 6.17
CA HIS A 196 14.25 2.41 6.30
C HIS A 196 13.40 2.23 7.56
N LEU A 197 13.86 2.73 8.71
CA LEU A 197 13.08 2.74 9.96
C LEU A 197 11.80 3.57 9.81
N MET A 198 11.83 4.66 9.05
CA MET A 198 10.63 5.42 8.69
C MET A 198 9.67 4.64 7.80
N TRP A 199 10.19 3.89 6.81
CA TRP A 199 9.40 2.98 6.00
C TRP A 199 8.69 1.92 6.85
N ARG A 200 9.40 1.37 7.84
CA ARG A 200 8.90 0.36 8.78
C ARG A 200 8.04 0.92 9.90
N LYS A 201 7.86 2.24 9.97
CA LYS A 201 7.15 2.94 11.05
C LYS A 201 7.78 2.83 12.45
N SER A 202 9.00 2.31 12.56
CA SER A 202 9.77 2.36 13.82
C SER A 202 10.16 3.79 14.17
N LEU A 203 10.37 4.62 13.14
CA LEU A 203 10.41 6.08 13.24
C LEU A 203 9.26 6.67 12.44
N ILE A 204 8.68 7.77 12.90
CA ILE A 204 7.57 8.44 12.21
C ILE A 204 7.72 9.95 12.21
N ALA A 205 7.12 10.57 11.20
CA ALA A 205 6.97 12.00 11.01
C ALA A 205 5.62 12.28 10.34
N ASP A 206 5.17 13.53 10.35
CA ASP A 206 4.01 13.92 9.55
C ASP A 206 4.39 13.98 8.06
N LEU A 207 3.94 12.96 7.32
CA LEU A 207 4.21 12.85 5.89
C LEU A 207 3.20 13.61 5.01
N LYS A 208 2.16 14.21 5.60
CA LYS A 208 1.07 14.88 4.87
C LYS A 208 1.19 16.40 4.95
N ALA A 209 1.70 16.94 6.05
CA ALA A 209 1.77 18.38 6.28
C ALA A 209 2.78 19.10 5.35
N ALA A 210 3.98 18.55 5.17
CA ALA A 210 5.04 19.15 4.35
C ALA A 210 5.96 18.09 3.75
N LEU A 211 6.76 18.47 2.75
CA LEU A 211 7.80 17.60 2.22
C LEU A 211 8.86 17.33 3.30
N LEU A 212 9.38 16.10 3.33
CA LEU A 212 10.49 15.73 4.19
C LEU A 212 11.68 16.65 3.93
N SER A 213 12.25 17.17 5.01
CA SER A 213 13.37 18.10 5.00
C SER A 213 14.32 17.80 6.17
N PRO A 214 15.52 18.40 6.19
CA PRO A 214 16.45 18.27 7.32
C PRO A 214 15.85 18.64 8.68
N THR A 215 14.85 19.52 8.70
CA THR A 215 14.18 20.02 9.91
C THR A 215 12.88 19.30 10.23
N THR A 216 12.47 18.31 9.43
CA THR A 216 11.29 17.51 9.74
C THR A 216 11.46 16.85 11.11
N MET A 217 10.46 17.03 11.98
CA MET A 217 10.44 16.39 13.28
C MET A 217 10.14 14.90 13.13
N VAL A 218 11.07 14.09 13.62
CA VAL A 218 10.98 12.63 13.67
C VAL A 218 10.92 12.20 15.13
N ARG A 219 10.12 11.17 15.39
CA ARG A 219 10.00 10.52 16.70
C ARG A 219 9.92 9.01 16.54
N GLN A 220 10.08 8.26 17.61
CA GLN A 220 9.71 6.84 17.61
C GLN A 220 8.23 6.64 17.29
N GLY A 221 7.95 5.60 16.51
CA GLY A 221 6.59 5.09 16.29
C GLY A 221 6.18 4.15 17.42
N ASP A 222 4.87 3.92 17.56
CA ASP A 222 4.29 3.24 18.72
C ASP A 222 4.48 1.70 18.72
N GLY A 223 5.57 1.21 18.12
CA GLY A 223 6.02 -0.17 18.26
C GLY A 223 5.02 -1.21 17.76
N VAL A 224 4.85 -1.33 16.43
CA VAL A 224 4.44 -2.59 15.84
C VAL A 224 5.65 -3.16 15.11
N PRO A 225 6.46 -4.01 15.75
CA PRO A 225 7.52 -4.72 15.05
C PRO A 225 6.88 -5.59 13.97
N ARG A 226 7.44 -5.55 12.77
CA ARG A 226 7.29 -6.58 11.75
C ARG A 226 8.64 -7.25 11.57
#